data_AF-A0A6N3A341-F1
#
_entry.id   AF-A0A6N3A341-F1
#
_cell.length_a   1.000
_cell.length_b   1.000
_cell.length_c   1.000
_cell.angle_alpha   90.00
_cell.angle_beta   90.00
_cell.angle_gamma   90.00
#
_symmetry.space_group_name_H-M   'P 1'
#
loop_
_entity.id
_entity.type
_entity.pdbx_description
1 polymer ?
#
loop_
_entity_poly.entity_id
_entity_poly.type
_entity_poly.pdbx_seq_one_letter_code
_entity_poly.pdbx_strand_id
1 'polypeptide(L)'
;MQQLDSWELLPYLNKRRDDLNKALTIAKERGIELAAAERKYRVEKRKAILQAKHNGEKVSLIMELVNGDEVISQLRYERDVAKTLYASATEAINIYKLDCRLVEAQIARDWDKNA
;
A
#
# COMPACT_ATOMS: atom_id res chain seq x y z
N MET A 1 -23.03 10.79 7.25
CA MET A 1 -22.07 11.92 7.25
C MET A 1 -22.76 13.00 8.06
N GLN A 2 -22.22 13.39 9.23
CA GLN A 2 -22.81 14.50 10.00
C GLN A 2 -22.83 15.74 9.10
N GLN A 3 -23.95 16.46 9.12
CA GLN A 3 -24.09 17.70 8.38
C GLN A 3 -23.23 18.75 9.10
N LEU A 4 -22.06 19.04 8.54
CA LEU A 4 -21.15 20.06 9.08
C LEU A 4 -21.71 21.44 8.74
N ASP A 5 -21.62 22.36 9.70
CA ASP A 5 -22.00 23.74 9.47
C ASP A 5 -20.96 24.44 8.59
N SER A 6 -21.37 25.51 7.89
CA SER A 6 -20.54 26.24 6.93
C SER A 6 -19.17 26.67 7.50
N TRP A 7 -19.12 27.06 8.78
CA TRP A 7 -17.90 27.50 9.45
C TRP A 7 -16.94 26.35 9.84
N GLU A 8 -17.42 25.10 9.89
CA GLU A 8 -16.63 23.92 10.21
C GLU A 8 -15.94 23.30 8.98
N LEU A 9 -16.39 23.65 7.78
CA LEU A 9 -15.92 23.05 6.52
C LEU A 9 -14.43 23.33 6.24
N LEU A 10 -13.96 24.54 6.49
CA LEU A 10 -12.55 24.92 6.29
C LEU A 10 -11.60 24.19 7.27
N PRO A 11 -11.85 24.19 8.60
CA PRO A 11 -11.09 23.36 9.54
C PRO A 11 -11.10 21.87 9.16
N TYR A 12 -12.26 21.35 8.73
CA TYR A 12 -12.39 19.96 8.31
C TYR A 12 -11.57 19.65 7.06
N LEU A 13 -11.58 20.53 6.05
CA LEU A 13 -10.75 20.39 4.85
C LEU A 13 -9.26 20.36 5.19
N ASN A 14 -8.79 21.28 6.05
CA ASN A 14 -7.40 21.31 6.48
C ASN A 14 -6.99 20.02 7.18
N LYS A 15 -7.83 19.52 8.10
CA LYS A 15 -7.61 18.22 8.74
C LYS A 15 -7.50 17.08 7.72
N ARG A 16 -8.36 17.07 6.69
CA ARG A 16 -8.33 16.02 5.66
C ARG A 16 -7.06 16.09 4.80
N ARG A 17 -6.56 17.29 4.53
CA ARG A 17 -5.26 17.50 3.87
C ARG A 17 -4.09 17.00 4.72
N ASP A 18 -4.14 17.19 6.04
CA ASP A 18 -3.12 16.66 6.94
C ASP A 18 -3.14 15.13 6.97
N ASP A 19 -4.32 14.52 7.02
CA ASP A 19 -4.47 13.07 6.97
C ASP A 19 -4.01 12.49 5.62
N LEU A 20 -4.26 13.19 4.51
CA LEU A 20 -3.70 12.87 3.19
C LEU A 20 -2.17 12.88 3.20
N ASN A 21 -1.55 13.90 3.79
CA ASN A 21 -0.09 14.00 3.90
C ASN A 21 0.49 12.87 4.76
N LYS A 22 -0.18 12.50 5.87
CA LYS A 22 0.22 11.34 6.69
C LYS A 22 0.12 10.04 5.89
N ALA A 23 -0.97 9.84 5.16
CA ALA A 23 -1.14 8.66 4.30
C ALA A 23 -0.05 8.56 3.23
N LEU A 24 0.40 9.70 2.68
CA LEU A 24 1.52 9.74 1.75
C LEU A 24 2.85 9.29 2.39
N THR A 25 3.14 9.76 3.61
CA THR A 25 4.33 9.30 4.36
C THR A 25 4.27 7.79 4.62
N ILE A 26 3.12 7.30 5.08
CA ILE A 26 2.93 5.86 5.33
C ILE A 26 3.10 5.05 4.03
N ALA A 27 2.53 5.50 2.92
CA ALA A 27 2.67 4.83 1.63
C ALA A 27 4.14 4.77 1.19
N LYS A 28 4.91 5.84 1.40
CA LYS A 28 6.36 5.84 1.13
C LYS A 28 7.09 4.79 1.95
N GLU A 29 6.85 4.73 3.26
CA GLU A 29 7.46 3.75 4.16
C GLU A 29 7.12 2.31 3.75
N ARG A 30 5.82 2.03 3.51
CA ARG A 30 5.37 0.71 3.03
C ARG A 30 5.93 0.35 1.67
N GLY A 31 6.15 1.33 0.79
CA GLY A 31 6.79 1.12 -0.50
C GLY A 31 8.25 0.66 -0.37
N ILE A 32 8.99 1.26 0.58
CA ILE A 32 10.37 0.85 0.89
C ILE A 32 10.39 -0.57 1.48
N GLU A 33 9.48 -0.87 2.42
CA GLU A 33 9.35 -2.21 3.01
C GLU A 33 9.01 -3.27 1.96
N LEU A 34 8.06 -3.01 1.06
CA LEU A 34 7.72 -3.90 -0.04
C LEU A 34 8.91 -4.16 -0.95
N ALA A 35 9.65 -3.11 -1.32
CA ALA A 35 10.85 -3.24 -2.16
C ALA A 35 11.94 -4.08 -1.47
N ALA A 36 12.12 -3.89 -0.16
CA ALA A 36 13.07 -4.66 0.64
C ALA A 36 12.66 -6.15 0.75
N ALA A 37 11.39 -6.42 1.04
CA ALA A 37 10.85 -7.78 1.12
C ALA A 37 10.93 -8.49 -0.23
N GLU A 38 10.59 -7.82 -1.33
CA GLU A 38 10.68 -8.39 -2.66
C GLU A 38 12.14 -8.68 -3.07
N ARG A 39 13.08 -7.79 -2.75
CA ARG A 39 14.51 -8.05 -2.96
C ARG A 39 14.96 -9.30 -2.21
N LYS A 40 14.65 -9.41 -0.92
CA LYS A 40 15.02 -10.54 -0.06
C LYS A 40 14.45 -11.86 -0.60
N TYR A 41 13.15 -11.88 -0.89
CA TYR A 41 12.48 -13.05 -1.47
C TYR A 41 13.11 -13.48 -2.80
N ARG A 42 13.36 -12.55 -3.73
CA ARG A 42 13.95 -12.90 -5.04
C ARG A 42 15.37 -13.45 -4.94
N VAL A 43 16.20 -12.90 -4.04
CA VAL A 43 17.57 -13.36 -3.82
C VAL A 43 17.58 -14.78 -3.24
N GLU A 44 16.84 -15.02 -2.16
CA GLU A 44 16.81 -16.35 -1.52
C GLU A 44 16.16 -17.40 -2.42
N LYS A 45 15.07 -17.06 -3.10
CA LYS A 45 14.43 -17.96 -4.07
C LYS A 45 15.39 -18.38 -5.18
N ARG A 46 16.21 -17.45 -5.67
CA ARG A 46 17.23 -17.76 -6.68
C ARG A 46 18.28 -18.72 -6.14
N LYS A 47 18.76 -18.52 -4.90
CA LYS A 47 19.72 -19.44 -4.27
C LYS A 47 19.14 -20.84 -4.12
N ALA A 48 17.89 -20.95 -3.67
CA ALA A 48 17.18 -22.22 -3.53
C ALA A 48 17.03 -22.95 -4.88
N ILE A 49 16.68 -22.24 -5.96
CA ILE A 49 16.62 -22.80 -7.32
C ILE A 49 17.98 -23.31 -7.78
N LEU A 50 19.05 -22.54 -7.55
CA LEU A 50 20.40 -22.95 -7.92
C LEU A 50 20.86 -24.18 -7.14
N GLN A 51 20.53 -24.26 -5.85
CA GLN A 51 20.84 -25.43 -5.02
C GLN A 51 20.08 -26.68 -5.51
N ALA A 52 18.78 -26.56 -5.75
CA ALA A 52 17.97 -27.67 -6.28
C ALA A 52 18.49 -28.16 -7.64
N LYS A 53 18.90 -27.23 -8.52
CA LYS A 53 19.54 -27.57 -9.80
C LYS A 53 20.88 -28.26 -9.61
N HIS A 54 21.70 -27.81 -8.67
CA HIS A 54 22.99 -28.43 -8.35
C HIS A 54 22.82 -29.85 -7.80
N ASN A 55 21.78 -30.09 -6.99
CA ASN A 55 21.43 -31.39 -6.44
C ASN A 55 20.88 -32.38 -7.49
N GLY A 56 20.71 -31.96 -8.75
CA GLY A 56 20.24 -32.82 -9.84
C GLY A 56 18.72 -33.01 -9.88
N GLU A 57 17.96 -32.16 -9.20
CA GLU A 57 16.50 -32.23 -9.22
C GLU A 57 15.94 -32.04 -10.62
N LYS A 58 14.86 -32.76 -10.94
CA LYS A 58 14.18 -32.61 -12.24
C LYS A 58 13.66 -31.18 -12.38
N VAL A 59 13.94 -30.53 -13.52
CA VAL A 59 13.54 -29.14 -13.79
C VAL A 59 12.04 -28.91 -13.58
N SER A 60 11.20 -29.91 -13.87
CA SER A 60 9.75 -29.85 -13.65
C SER A 60 9.35 -29.73 -12.17
N LEU A 61 10.16 -30.26 -11.25
CA LEU A 61 9.87 -30.31 -9.80
C LEU A 61 10.56 -29.19 -9.01
N ILE A 62 11.63 -28.58 -9.53
CA ILE A 62 12.42 -27.56 -8.82
C ILE A 62 11.53 -26.43 -8.28
N MET A 63 10.58 -25.95 -9.08
CA MET A 63 9.69 -24.86 -8.64
C MET A 63 8.70 -25.29 -7.55
N GLU A 64 8.22 -26.52 -7.58
CA GLU A 64 7.34 -27.06 -6.54
C GLU A 64 8.10 -27.20 -5.23
N LEU A 65 9.31 -27.75 -5.27
CA LEU A 65 10.20 -27.88 -4.11
C LEU A 65 10.55 -26.52 -3.51
N VAL A 66 11.02 -25.58 -4.34
CA VAL A 66 11.43 -24.25 -3.86
C VAL A 66 10.25 -23.43 -3.34
N ASN A 67 9.06 -23.58 -3.92
CA ASN A 67 7.88 -22.88 -3.40
C ASN A 67 7.33 -23.52 -2.11
N GLY A 68 7.55 -24.83 -1.92
CA GLY A 68 7.18 -25.56 -0.71
C GLY A 68 8.19 -25.42 0.43
N ASP A 69 9.40 -24.92 0.15
CA ASP A 69 10.41 -24.60 1.15
C ASP A 69 9.87 -23.59 2.17
N GLU A 70 10.01 -23.91 3.45
CA GLU A 70 9.45 -23.13 4.56
C GLU A 70 9.99 -21.70 4.58
N VAL A 71 11.30 -21.52 4.31
CA VAL A 71 11.95 -20.21 4.30
C VAL A 71 11.45 -19.37 3.13
N ILE A 72 11.39 -19.94 1.93
CA ILE A 72 10.91 -19.22 0.75
C ILE A 72 9.42 -18.89 0.86
N SER A 73 8.62 -19.81 1.41
CA SER A 73 7.20 -19.60 1.67
C SER A 73 6.97 -18.45 2.65
N GLN A 74 7.75 -18.41 3.75
CA GLN A 74 7.68 -17.32 4.72
C GLN A 74 8.08 -15.98 4.11
N LEU A 75 9.15 -15.92 3.31
CA LEU A 75 9.56 -14.69 2.62
C LEU A 75 8.53 -14.22 1.59
N ARG A 76 7.83 -15.16 0.95
CA ARG A 76 6.72 -14.84 0.04
C ARG A 76 5.54 -14.25 0.81
N TYR A 77 5.19 -14.84 1.95
CA TYR A 77 4.14 -14.32 2.83
C TYR A 77 4.46 -12.88 3.28
N GLU A 78 5.68 -12.62 3.77
CA GLU A 78 6.12 -11.28 4.18
C GLU A 78 5.99 -10.25 3.04
N ARG A 79 6.41 -10.63 1.83
CA ARG A 79 6.26 -9.78 0.64
C ARG A 79 4.80 -9.51 0.32
N ASP A 80 3.94 -10.53 0.36
CA ASP A 80 2.52 -10.40 -0.01
C ASP A 80 1.76 -9.56 1.02
N VAL A 81 2.10 -9.67 2.31
CA VAL A 81 1.63 -8.77 3.38
C VAL A 81 2.06 -7.33 3.10
N ALA A 82 3.36 -7.08 2.85
CA ALA A 82 3.86 -5.74 2.54
C ALA A 82 3.19 -5.13 1.31
N LYS A 83 2.90 -5.96 0.29
CA LYS A 83 2.20 -5.54 -0.93
C LYS A 83 0.77 -5.08 -0.62
N THR A 84 0.09 -5.84 0.24
CA THR A 84 -1.28 -5.52 0.66
C THR A 84 -1.31 -4.22 1.47
N LEU A 85 -0.38 -4.06 2.40
CA LEU A 85 -0.25 -2.82 3.20
C LEU A 85 0.04 -1.59 2.34
N TYR A 86 0.94 -1.70 1.36
CA TYR A 86 1.22 -0.61 0.43
C TYR A 86 0.00 -0.26 -0.43
N ALA A 87 -0.74 -1.26 -0.93
CA ALA A 87 -1.98 -1.05 -1.68
C ALA A 87 -3.05 -0.34 -0.83
N SER A 88 -3.25 -0.77 0.42
CA SER A 88 -4.17 -0.12 1.36
C SER A 88 -3.79 1.33 1.65
N ALA A 89 -2.50 1.64 1.83
CA ALA A 89 -2.03 3.01 2.02
C ALA A 89 -2.27 3.88 0.79
N THR A 90 -2.07 3.32 -0.41
CA THR A 90 -2.37 4.01 -1.68
C THR A 90 -3.86 4.29 -1.83
N GLU A 91 -4.72 3.37 -1.39
CA GLU A 91 -6.17 3.58 -1.42
C GLU A 91 -6.62 4.64 -0.41
N ALA A 92 -6.02 4.69 0.77
CA ALA A 92 -6.27 5.77 1.74
C ALA A 92 -5.98 7.16 1.14
N ILE A 93 -4.92 7.30 0.35
CA ILE A 93 -4.60 8.54 -0.38
C ILE A 93 -5.74 8.91 -1.34
N ASN A 94 -6.30 7.94 -2.07
CA ASN A 94 -7.41 8.19 -3.00
C ASN A 94 -8.68 8.62 -2.28
N ILE A 95 -9.01 7.96 -1.16
CA ILE A 95 -10.14 8.31 -0.31
C ILE A 95 -10.01 9.76 0.18
N TYR A 96 -8.86 10.14 0.74
CA TYR A 96 -8.68 11.50 1.24
C TYR A 96 -8.69 12.56 0.13
N LYS A 97 -8.17 12.25 -1.07
CA LYS A 97 -8.30 13.15 -2.23
C LYS A 97 -9.76 13.37 -2.63
N LEU A 98 -10.56 12.31 -2.64
CA LEU A 98 -11.98 12.39 -2.95
C LEU A 98 -12.72 13.24 -1.91
N ASP A 99 -12.42 13.03 -0.63
CA ASP A 99 -13.03 13.79 0.46
C ASP A 99 -12.69 15.27 0.39
N CYS A 100 -11.41 15.63 0.13
CA CYS A 100 -11.02 17.02 -0.05
C CYS A 100 -11.82 17.68 -1.18
N ARG A 101 -11.95 17.01 -2.33
CA ARG A 101 -12.74 17.51 -3.47
C ARG A 101 -14.22 17.70 -3.13
N LEU A 102 -14.80 16.78 -2.36
CA LEU A 102 -16.19 16.86 -1.94
C LEU A 102 -16.42 18.07 -1.01
N VAL A 103 -15.52 18.30 -0.07
CA VAL A 103 -15.58 19.42 0.87
C VAL A 103 -15.34 20.75 0.16
N GLU A 104 -14.37 20.83 -0.75
CA GLU A 104 -14.13 22.00 -1.60
C GLU A 104 -15.38 22.35 -2.42
N ALA A 105 -16.02 21.35 -3.03
CA ALA A 105 -17.27 21.54 -3.77
C ALA A 105 -18.42 22.00 -2.87
N GLN A 106 -18.46 21.58 -1.60
CA GLN A 106 -19.45 22.05 -0.64
C GLN A 106 -19.20 23.51 -0.24
N ILE A 107 -17.95 23.88 0.06
CA ILE A 107 -17.56 25.26 0.36
C ILE A 107 -17.93 26.19 -0.79
N ALA A 108 -17.64 25.81 -2.03
CA ALA A 108 -17.99 26.61 -3.21
C ALA A 108 -19.51 26.83 -3.32
N ARG A 109 -20.32 25.78 -3.12
CA ARG A 109 -21.79 25.90 -3.13
C ARG A 109 -22.32 26.81 -2.03
N ASP A 110 -21.76 26.75 -0.83
CA ASP A 110 -22.19 27.59 0.29
C ASP A 110 -21.77 29.04 0.10
N TRP A 111 -20.64 29.28 -0.56
CA TRP A 111 -20.22 30.62 -0.97
C TRP A 111 -21.17 31.22 -2.01
N ASP A 112 -21.50 30.48 -3.07
CA ASP A 112 -22.42 30.94 -4.14
C ASP A 112 -23.85 31.21 -3.64
N LYS A 113 -24.30 30.51 -2.59
CA LYS A 113 -25.61 30.75 -1.96
C LYS A 113 -25.65 31.99 -1.07
N ASN A 114 -24.50 32.41 -0.56
CA ASN A 114 -24.36 33.52 0.38
C ASN A 114 -23.85 34.82 -0.29
N ALA A 115 -23.55 34.78 -1.60
CA ALA A 115 -23.15 35.90 -2.45
C ALA A 115 -24.35 36.49 -3.19
#